data_AF-A0A422NMU6-F1
#
_entry.id   AF-A0A422NMU6-F1
#
_cell.length_a   1.000
_cell.length_b   1.000
_cell.length_c   1.000
_cell.angle_alpha   90.00
_cell.angle_beta   90.00
_cell.angle_gamma   90.00
#
_symmetry.space_group_name_H-M   'P 1'
#
loop_
_entity.id
_entity.type
_entity.pdbx_description
1 polymer ?
#
loop_
_entity_poly.entity_id
_entity_poly.type
_entity_poly.pdbx_seq_one_letter_code
_entity_poly.pdbx_strand_id
1 'polypeptide(L)'
;MIPPNVESVQICCDEEETDPFGVPERTVDMAVSCLSMHWVNDLETAMVNIRRVLRKDGFMLHSMFGGNTLYELREFFSMAQTEVLGRVLPHISPMIDGAGLSTLVLQTGFNLPSIDVDRHLLLYQTPFHLMEYLSAMGESACHYKRHPLNRDVLLAVCATYDAMYGKNELIPATFEMFHTIAWSPSPTQAKPLERGSGMVPLSSWNSHSRKRLQELLDEFAQNLDDEALQSRAEDLFQQLHEESVALLEQKGLDVRRLDKRPRRGGTRDRKTQA
;
A
#
# COMPACT_ATOMS: atom_id res chain seq x y z
N MET A 1 -1.26 -5.37 -19.59
CA MET A 1 -0.84 -5.17 -20.99
C MET A 1 -0.95 -3.70 -21.32
N ILE A 2 0.10 -3.11 -21.90
CA ILE A 2 0.12 -1.70 -22.33
C ILE A 2 -0.76 -1.58 -23.58
N PRO A 3 -1.67 -0.60 -23.67
CA PRO A 3 -2.48 -0.40 -24.86
C PRO A 3 -1.61 -0.16 -26.11
N PRO A 4 -1.98 -0.70 -27.29
CA PRO A 4 -1.14 -0.63 -28.50
C PRO A 4 -0.98 0.78 -29.07
N ASN A 5 -1.79 1.74 -28.61
CA ASN A 5 -1.73 3.14 -29.00
C ASN A 5 -0.80 4.00 -28.12
N VAL A 6 -0.17 3.40 -27.10
CA VAL A 6 0.78 4.09 -26.23
C VAL A 6 2.20 3.68 -26.63
N GLU A 7 3.01 4.67 -27.00
CA GLU A 7 4.43 4.45 -27.23
C GLU A 7 5.11 4.15 -25.89
N SER A 8 5.78 3.01 -25.80
CA SER A 8 6.48 2.58 -24.59
C SER A 8 7.83 2.01 -24.94
N VAL A 9 8.84 2.39 -24.16
CA VAL A 9 10.20 1.84 -24.25
C VAL A 9 10.52 1.19 -22.92
N GLN A 10 10.98 -0.06 -22.96
CA GLN A 10 11.51 -0.75 -21.78
C GLN A 10 13.02 -0.51 -21.73
N ILE A 11 13.50 0.05 -20.62
CA ILE A 11 14.91 0.35 -20.41
C ILE A 11 15.43 -0.54 -19.28
N CYS A 12 16.55 -1.20 -19.52
CA CYS A 12 17.35 -1.86 -18.49
C CYS A 12 18.68 -1.12 -18.45
N CYS A 13 18.93 -0.44 -17.34
CA CYS A 13 20.08 0.44 -17.15
C CYS A 13 20.57 0.32 -15.72
N ASP A 14 21.79 0.79 -15.48
CA ASP A 14 22.29 1.11 -14.14
C ASP A 14 21.86 2.54 -13.81
N GLU A 15 20.89 2.68 -12.90
CA GLU A 15 20.27 3.95 -12.52
C GLU A 15 21.22 4.92 -11.80
N GLU A 16 22.37 4.43 -11.33
CA GLU A 16 23.40 5.23 -10.64
C GLU A 16 24.29 6.01 -11.62
N GLU A 17 24.18 5.77 -12.93
CA GLU A 17 24.90 6.54 -13.94
C GLU A 17 24.37 7.98 -14.09
N THR A 18 25.16 8.86 -14.69
CA THR A 18 24.80 10.28 -14.88
C THR A 18 23.70 10.49 -15.93
N ASP A 19 23.59 9.60 -16.91
CA ASP A 19 22.51 9.57 -17.90
C ASP A 19 22.01 8.14 -18.14
N PRO A 20 21.33 7.54 -17.16
CA PRO A 20 21.05 6.11 -17.16
C PRO A 20 20.04 5.70 -18.24
N PHE A 21 19.16 6.63 -18.64
CA PHE A 21 18.10 6.34 -19.60
C PHE A 21 18.50 6.62 -21.05
N GLY A 22 19.51 7.46 -21.30
CA GLY A 22 19.86 7.92 -22.65
C GLY A 22 18.73 8.67 -23.36
N VAL A 23 17.83 9.28 -22.58
CA VAL A 23 16.64 9.99 -23.07
C VAL A 23 16.81 11.48 -22.83
N PRO A 24 16.48 12.36 -23.80
CA PRO A 24 16.58 13.80 -23.59
C PRO A 24 15.68 14.29 -22.46
N GLU A 25 16.11 15.33 -21.76
CA GLU A 25 15.35 15.92 -20.66
C GLU A 25 13.94 16.38 -21.10
N ARG A 26 12.96 16.23 -20.20
CA ARG A 26 11.58 16.70 -20.41
C ARG A 26 10.92 16.20 -21.70
N THR A 27 11.10 14.92 -22.01
CA THR A 27 10.48 14.28 -23.18
C THR A 27 9.48 13.19 -22.80
N VAL A 28 9.61 12.61 -21.61
CA VAL A 28 8.79 11.47 -21.16
C VAL A 28 7.55 11.95 -20.43
N ASP A 29 6.37 11.42 -20.78
CA ASP A 29 5.13 11.77 -20.09
C ASP A 29 4.91 10.93 -18.82
N MET A 30 5.36 9.67 -18.82
CA MET A 30 5.20 8.73 -17.70
C MET A 30 6.42 7.82 -17.54
N ALA A 31 6.89 7.68 -16.30
CA ALA A 31 7.89 6.68 -15.92
C ALA A 31 7.25 5.63 -15.02
N VAL A 32 7.44 4.34 -15.32
CA VAL A 32 6.87 3.24 -14.53
C VAL A 32 7.97 2.30 -14.08
N SER A 33 8.02 1.99 -12.78
CA SER A 33 8.89 0.95 -12.22
C SER A 33 8.08 -0.02 -11.38
N CYS A 34 8.23 -1.32 -11.58
CA CYS A 34 7.46 -2.34 -10.86
C CYS A 34 8.41 -3.26 -10.10
N LEU A 35 8.32 -3.24 -8.76
CA LEU A 35 9.10 -4.08 -7.84
C LEU A 35 10.61 -4.10 -8.14
N SER A 36 11.19 -2.93 -8.46
CA SER A 36 12.62 -2.80 -8.75
C SER A 36 13.32 -1.75 -7.89
N MET A 37 12.62 -0.69 -7.46
CA MET A 37 13.28 0.45 -6.80
C MET A 37 13.84 0.13 -5.41
N HIS A 38 13.40 -0.94 -4.75
CA HIS A 38 13.99 -1.38 -3.48
C HIS A 38 15.38 -2.02 -3.64
N TRP A 39 15.82 -2.28 -4.86
CA TRP A 39 17.16 -2.78 -5.19
C TRP A 39 18.20 -1.68 -5.46
N VAL A 40 17.73 -0.45 -5.66
CA VAL A 40 18.56 0.70 -6.01
C VAL A 40 19.32 1.18 -4.77
N ASN A 41 20.64 1.32 -4.84
CA ASN A 41 21.40 1.78 -3.67
C ASN A 41 21.22 3.29 -3.45
N ASP A 42 21.25 4.09 -4.52
CA ASP A 42 20.98 5.53 -4.48
C ASP A 42 19.60 5.87 -5.06
N LEU A 43 18.58 5.58 -4.26
CA LEU A 43 17.18 5.80 -4.63
C LEU A 43 16.87 7.29 -4.87
N GLU A 44 17.58 8.20 -4.18
CA GLU A 44 17.42 9.65 -4.36
C GLU A 44 17.85 10.07 -5.77
N THR A 45 19.08 9.71 -6.16
CA THR A 45 19.63 10.04 -7.48
C THR A 45 18.80 9.42 -8.59
N ALA A 46 18.36 8.16 -8.43
CA ALA A 46 17.48 7.51 -9.39
C ALA A 46 16.15 8.29 -9.60
N MET A 47 15.51 8.72 -8.51
CA MET A 47 14.29 9.54 -8.58
C MET A 47 14.54 10.92 -9.22
N VAL A 48 15.68 11.57 -8.94
CA VAL A 48 16.07 12.84 -9.58
C VAL A 48 16.27 12.65 -11.08
N ASN A 49 16.95 11.58 -11.49
CA ASN A 49 17.16 11.24 -12.90
C ASN A 49 15.82 10.97 -13.61
N ILE A 50 14.89 10.25 -12.97
CA ILE A 50 13.54 10.03 -13.52
C ILE A 50 12.81 11.37 -13.68
N ARG A 51 12.86 12.24 -12.68
CA ARG A 51 12.24 13.57 -12.75
C ARG A 51 12.84 14.43 -13.88
N ARG A 52 14.14 14.31 -14.15
CA ARG A 52 14.86 15.06 -15.20
C ARG A 52 14.32 14.74 -16.59
N VAL A 53 14.05 13.47 -16.88
CA VAL A 53 13.51 13.05 -18.19
C VAL A 53 12.01 13.32 -18.34
N LEU A 54 11.29 13.44 -17.22
CA LEU A 54 9.85 13.74 -17.22
C LEU A 54 9.54 15.16 -17.69
N ARG A 55 8.52 15.27 -18.53
CA ARG A 55 7.88 16.54 -18.90
C ARG A 55 7.27 17.23 -17.69
N LYS A 56 6.98 18.53 -17.84
CA LYS A 56 6.16 19.24 -16.86
C LYS A 56 4.81 18.54 -16.77
N ASP A 57 4.35 18.27 -15.55
CA ASP A 57 3.11 17.54 -15.28
C ASP A 57 3.12 16.06 -15.69
N GLY A 58 4.26 15.54 -16.15
CA GLY A 58 4.48 14.09 -16.27
C GLY A 58 4.62 13.44 -14.89
N PHE A 59 4.37 12.14 -14.79
CA PHE A 59 4.36 11.46 -13.49
C PHE A 59 5.23 10.21 -13.48
N MET A 60 5.73 9.90 -12.28
CA MET A 60 6.37 8.63 -11.96
C MET A 60 5.35 7.78 -11.21
N LEU A 61 5.20 6.53 -11.62
CA LEU A 61 4.46 5.50 -10.91
C LEU A 61 5.43 4.38 -10.56
N HIS A 62 5.56 4.05 -9.29
CA HIS A 62 6.37 2.90 -8.91
C HIS A 62 5.76 2.04 -7.83
N SER A 63 6.12 0.76 -7.87
CA SER A 63 5.90 -0.17 -6.76
C SER A 63 7.23 -0.72 -6.25
N MET A 64 7.35 -0.89 -4.94
CA MET A 64 8.51 -1.51 -4.31
C MET A 64 8.16 -2.09 -2.94
N PHE A 65 8.99 -3.01 -2.44
CA PHE A 65 8.81 -3.54 -1.09
C PHE A 65 9.17 -2.51 -0.02
N GLY A 66 8.36 -2.46 1.03
CA GLY A 66 8.50 -1.60 2.19
C GLY A 66 9.23 -2.26 3.36
N GLY A 67 9.63 -1.45 4.33
CA GLY A 67 10.41 -1.83 5.51
C GLY A 67 9.84 -2.98 6.32
N ASN A 68 8.51 -3.15 6.35
CA ASN A 68 7.85 -4.24 7.08
C ASN A 68 7.79 -5.57 6.31
N THR A 69 8.37 -5.64 5.10
CA THR A 69 8.46 -6.89 4.35
C THR A 69 9.37 -7.88 5.08
N LEU A 70 8.86 -9.10 5.23
CA LEU A 70 9.52 -10.24 5.86
C LEU A 70 10.00 -9.94 7.29
N TYR A 71 9.28 -9.10 8.03
CA TYR A 71 9.69 -8.73 9.39
C TYR A 71 9.74 -9.97 10.29
N GLU A 72 8.82 -10.93 10.12
CA GLU A 72 8.82 -12.19 10.87
C GLU A 72 10.12 -12.96 10.62
N LEU A 73 10.47 -13.17 9.34
CA LEU A 73 11.65 -13.93 8.95
C LEU A 73 12.94 -13.26 9.46
N ARG A 74 12.98 -11.93 9.43
CA ARG A 74 14.11 -11.12 9.93
C ARG A 74 14.31 -11.29 11.43
N GLU A 75 13.22 -11.28 12.18
CA GLU A 75 13.23 -11.46 13.63
C GLU A 75 13.77 -12.84 14.00
N PHE A 76 13.25 -13.91 13.38
CA PHE A 76 13.71 -15.26 13.66
C PHE A 76 15.15 -15.52 13.23
N PHE A 77 15.59 -14.97 12.09
CA PHE A 77 16.99 -15.02 11.72
C PHE A 77 17.87 -14.31 12.74
N SER A 78 17.45 -13.16 13.26
CA SER A 78 18.21 -12.41 14.26
C SER A 78 18.31 -13.19 15.58
N MET A 79 17.21 -13.79 16.03
CA MET A 79 17.19 -14.62 17.24
C MET A 79 18.07 -15.87 17.09
N ALA A 80 17.83 -16.66 16.04
CA ALA A 80 18.55 -17.92 15.80
C ALA A 80 20.06 -17.71 15.63
N GLN A 81 20.46 -16.65 14.92
CA GLN A 81 21.89 -16.34 14.75
C GLN A 81 22.54 -15.83 16.04
N THR A 82 21.81 -15.07 16.86
CA THR A 82 22.31 -14.63 18.17
C THR A 82 22.58 -15.83 19.07
N GLU A 83 21.68 -16.81 19.07
CA GLU A 83 21.82 -18.03 19.88
C GLU A 83 22.95 -18.94 19.39
N VAL A 84 23.01 -19.21 18.08
CA VAL A 84 23.95 -20.19 17.50
C VAL A 84 25.35 -19.60 17.26
N LEU A 85 25.42 -18.36 16.77
CA LEU A 85 26.68 -17.73 16.33
C LEU A 85 27.16 -16.61 17.26
N GLY A 86 26.34 -16.14 18.20
CA GLY A 86 26.64 -14.98 19.04
C GLY A 86 26.73 -13.65 18.27
N ARG A 87 26.24 -13.61 17.02
CA ARG A 87 26.25 -12.43 16.14
C ARG A 87 25.10 -12.50 15.14
N VAL A 88 24.66 -11.35 14.62
CA VAL A 88 23.63 -11.26 13.58
C VAL A 88 24.26 -10.87 12.24
N LEU A 89 23.99 -11.65 11.21
CA LEU A 89 24.36 -11.40 9.82
C LEU A 89 23.11 -10.99 9.02
N PRO A 90 23.25 -10.03 8.09
CA PRO A 90 22.14 -9.59 7.26
C PRO A 90 21.88 -10.62 6.16
N HIS A 91 20.72 -11.28 6.24
CA HIS A 91 20.23 -12.22 5.22
C HIS A 91 18.98 -11.72 4.49
N ILE A 92 18.51 -10.52 4.85
CA ILE A 92 17.35 -9.85 4.24
C ILE A 92 17.81 -8.43 3.89
N SER A 93 17.48 -7.98 2.68
CA SER A 93 17.83 -6.65 2.21
C SER A 93 17.20 -5.57 3.10
N PRO A 94 17.91 -4.47 3.41
CA PRO A 94 17.31 -3.31 4.04
C PRO A 94 16.28 -2.69 3.08
N MET A 95 15.16 -2.25 3.63
CA MET A 95 14.08 -1.61 2.87
C MET A 95 13.66 -0.34 3.59
N ILE A 96 13.23 0.67 2.84
CA ILE A 96 12.81 1.97 3.36
C ILE A 96 11.43 1.85 4.03
N ASP A 97 11.19 2.65 5.06
CA ASP A 97 9.88 2.78 5.67
C ASP A 97 9.01 3.79 4.91
N GLY A 98 7.69 3.79 5.18
CA GLY A 98 6.77 4.69 4.49
C GLY A 98 7.05 6.18 4.75
N ALA A 99 7.49 6.52 5.97
CA ALA A 99 7.81 7.90 6.33
C ALA A 99 9.08 8.38 5.61
N GLY A 100 10.13 7.55 5.58
CA GLY A 100 11.34 7.81 4.80
C GLY A 100 11.05 7.98 3.32
N LEU A 101 10.21 7.11 2.74
CA LEU A 101 9.81 7.23 1.34
C LEU A 101 9.07 8.54 1.05
N SER A 102 8.12 8.92 1.91
CA SER A 102 7.37 10.18 1.74
C SER A 102 8.28 11.41 1.75
N THR A 103 9.28 11.40 2.62
CA THR A 103 10.28 12.47 2.73
C THR A 103 11.16 12.51 1.48
N LEU A 104 11.64 11.35 1.03
CA LEU A 104 12.51 11.21 -0.13
C LEU A 104 11.86 11.71 -1.42
N VAL A 105 10.60 11.34 -1.67
CA VAL A 105 9.86 11.78 -2.87
C VAL A 105 9.70 13.30 -2.91
N LEU A 106 9.51 13.94 -1.75
CA LEU A 106 9.45 15.40 -1.66
C LEU A 106 10.83 16.04 -1.86
N GLN A 107 11.89 15.45 -1.31
CA GLN A 107 13.27 15.96 -1.43
C GLN A 107 13.79 15.92 -2.88
N THR A 108 13.44 14.87 -3.62
CA THR A 108 13.76 14.72 -5.05
C THR A 108 12.99 15.73 -5.93
N GLY A 109 12.06 16.46 -5.34
CA GLY A 109 11.37 17.61 -5.92
C GLY A 109 10.16 17.25 -6.78
N PHE A 110 9.58 16.06 -6.56
CA PHE A 110 8.25 15.76 -7.06
C PHE A 110 7.18 16.50 -6.25
N ASN A 111 6.04 16.73 -6.88
CA ASN A 111 4.85 17.33 -6.29
C ASN A 111 3.72 16.30 -6.21
N LEU A 112 2.76 16.60 -5.32
CA LEU A 112 1.53 15.82 -5.13
C LEU A 112 1.78 14.30 -4.93
N PRO A 113 2.77 13.87 -4.12
CA PRO A 113 3.01 12.45 -3.94
C PRO A 113 1.82 11.80 -3.24
N SER A 114 1.36 10.69 -3.80
CA SER A 114 0.41 9.79 -3.15
C SER A 114 1.09 8.44 -3.00
N ILE A 115 1.19 7.98 -1.76
CA ILE A 115 1.80 6.69 -1.41
C ILE A 115 0.68 5.87 -0.78
N ASP A 116 0.34 4.77 -1.44
CA ASP A 116 -0.55 3.75 -0.91
C ASP A 116 0.28 2.60 -0.35
N VAL A 117 -0.23 1.95 0.70
CA VAL A 117 0.47 0.87 1.41
C VAL A 117 -0.41 -0.36 1.40
N ASP A 118 0.03 -1.37 0.64
CA ASP A 118 -0.63 -2.67 0.58
C ASP A 118 0.17 -3.69 1.39
N ARG A 119 -0.53 -4.44 2.26
CA ARG A 119 0.08 -5.49 3.08
C ARG A 119 -0.56 -6.82 2.77
N HIS A 120 0.25 -7.77 2.34
CA HIS A 120 -0.16 -9.12 2.03
C HIS A 120 0.47 -10.10 3.02
N LEU A 121 -0.38 -10.75 3.80
CA LEU A 121 0.01 -11.87 4.65
C LEU A 121 -0.08 -13.15 3.83
N LEU A 122 1.07 -13.75 3.50
CA LEU A 122 1.14 -15.04 2.83
C LEU A 122 1.50 -16.13 3.84
N LEU A 123 0.93 -17.31 3.65
CA LEU A 123 1.15 -18.46 4.52
C LEU A 123 1.95 -19.54 3.78
N TYR A 124 3.01 -20.04 4.41
CA TYR A 124 3.90 -21.06 3.86
C TYR A 124 3.94 -22.28 4.76
N GLN A 125 4.24 -23.46 4.20
CA GLN A 125 4.33 -24.68 5.00
C GLN A 125 5.53 -24.68 5.95
N THR A 126 6.69 -24.23 5.48
CA THR A 126 7.91 -24.17 6.29
C THR A 126 8.77 -22.96 5.89
N PRO A 127 9.71 -22.53 6.75
CA PRO A 127 10.65 -21.47 6.40
C PRO A 127 11.49 -21.79 5.16
N PHE A 128 11.75 -23.08 4.89
CA PHE A 128 12.45 -23.51 3.67
C PHE A 128 11.67 -23.18 2.41
N HIS A 129 10.36 -23.43 2.39
CA HIS A 129 9.51 -23.07 1.24
C HIS A 129 9.49 -21.56 1.02
N LEU A 130 9.43 -20.77 2.10
CA LEU A 130 9.52 -19.31 2.01
C LEU A 130 10.86 -18.87 1.40
N MET A 131 11.98 -19.39 1.90
CA MET A 131 13.31 -19.05 1.39
C MET A 131 13.52 -19.48 -0.07
N GLU A 132 13.02 -20.65 -0.45
CA GLU A 132 13.04 -21.12 -1.84
C GLU A 132 12.20 -20.20 -2.74
N TYR A 133 11.01 -19.80 -2.28
CA TYR A 133 10.16 -18.86 -3.01
C TYR A 133 10.84 -17.50 -3.19
N LEU A 134 11.46 -16.95 -2.15
CA LEU A 134 12.25 -15.71 -2.24
C LEU A 134 13.43 -15.84 -3.20
N SER A 135 14.11 -17.00 -3.20
CA SER A 135 15.17 -17.28 -4.18
C SER A 135 14.63 -17.33 -5.61
N ALA A 136 13.47 -17.93 -5.83
CA ALA A 136 12.84 -17.99 -7.15
C ALA A 136 12.36 -16.62 -7.64
N MET A 137 11.91 -15.75 -6.72
CA MET A 137 11.55 -14.35 -7.02
C MET A 137 12.75 -13.46 -7.33
N GLY A 138 13.98 -13.90 -7.02
CA GLY A 138 15.16 -13.03 -7.07
C GLY A 138 15.27 -12.08 -5.88
N GLU A 139 14.48 -12.29 -4.82
CA GLU A 139 14.43 -11.48 -3.60
C GLU A 139 15.43 -11.96 -2.52
N SER A 140 16.45 -12.71 -2.92
CA SER A 140 17.54 -13.12 -2.05
C SER A 140 18.50 -11.96 -1.80
N ALA A 141 18.88 -11.75 -0.54
CA ALA A 141 19.68 -10.59 -0.16
C ALA A 141 20.98 -10.41 -0.97
N CYS A 142 21.14 -9.22 -1.54
CA CYS A 142 22.29 -8.83 -2.36
C CYS A 142 23.21 -7.88 -1.59
N HIS A 143 23.99 -8.42 -0.65
CA HIS A 143 24.99 -7.63 0.07
C HIS A 143 26.37 -7.76 -0.57
N TYR A 144 27.20 -6.71 -0.48
CA TYR A 144 28.60 -6.77 -0.89
C TYR A 144 29.38 -7.87 -0.15
N LYS A 145 29.16 -8.02 1.15
CA LYS A 145 29.68 -9.12 1.97
C LYS A 145 28.60 -10.16 2.18
N ARG A 146 28.59 -11.20 1.35
CA ARG A 146 27.68 -12.35 1.53
C ARG A 146 28.32 -13.38 2.46
N HIS A 147 27.53 -13.85 3.42
CA HIS A 147 27.88 -14.99 4.25
C HIS A 147 26.92 -16.14 3.94
N PRO A 148 27.43 -17.37 3.74
CA PRO A 148 26.57 -18.52 3.54
C PRO A 148 25.73 -18.79 4.81
N LEU A 149 24.50 -19.26 4.61
CA LEU A 149 23.64 -19.67 5.71
C LEU A 149 24.18 -20.95 6.35
N ASN A 150 24.41 -20.90 7.67
CA ASN A 150 24.80 -22.09 8.43
C ASN A 150 23.58 -23.00 8.61
N ARG A 151 23.77 -24.32 8.41
CA ARG A 151 22.75 -25.34 8.64
C ARG A 151 22.15 -25.25 10.04
N ASP A 152 22.97 -25.03 11.07
CA ASP A 152 22.51 -24.98 12.45
C ASP A 152 21.58 -23.78 12.68
N VAL A 153 21.89 -22.64 12.04
CA VAL A 153 21.02 -21.45 12.05
C VAL A 153 19.70 -21.73 11.36
N LEU A 154 19.70 -22.42 10.22
CA LEU A 154 18.47 -22.76 9.49
C LEU A 154 17.55 -23.67 10.31
N LEU A 155 18.12 -24.66 11.00
CA LEU A 155 17.38 -25.54 11.91
C LEU A 155 16.83 -24.76 13.11
N ALA A 156 17.62 -23.85 13.68
CA ALA A 156 17.18 -22.98 14.77
C ALA A 156 16.04 -22.05 14.32
N VAL A 157 16.10 -21.46 13.13
CA VAL A 157 15.00 -20.66 12.56
C VAL A 157 13.73 -21.50 12.42
N CYS A 158 13.83 -22.75 11.99
CA CYS A 158 12.66 -23.63 11.90
C CYS A 158 12.07 -23.92 13.27
N ALA A 159 12.91 -24.20 14.27
CA ALA A 159 12.47 -24.45 15.64
C ALA A 159 11.81 -23.22 16.27
N THR A 160 12.32 -22.00 16.02
CA THR A 160 11.73 -20.76 16.55
C THR A 160 10.40 -20.42 15.88
N TYR A 161 10.30 -20.62 14.56
CA TYR A 161 9.02 -20.50 13.85
C TYR A 161 7.98 -21.49 14.38
N ASP A 162 8.34 -22.75 14.60
CA ASP A 162 7.43 -23.77 15.13
C ASP A 162 7.00 -23.45 16.58
N ALA A 163 7.93 -22.97 17.41
CA ALA A 163 7.61 -22.54 18.78
C ALA A 163 6.60 -21.38 18.83
N MET A 164 6.68 -20.43 17.89
CA MET A 164 5.81 -19.25 17.86
C MET A 164 4.50 -19.48 17.09
N TYR A 165 4.54 -20.21 15.98
CA TYR A 165 3.42 -20.36 15.03
C TYR A 165 2.95 -21.80 14.83
N GLY A 166 3.53 -22.80 15.50
CA GLY A 166 3.24 -24.23 15.30
C GLY A 166 1.78 -24.65 15.52
N LYS A 167 0.95 -23.79 16.14
CA LYS A 167 -0.50 -24.01 16.26
C LYS A 167 -1.26 -23.92 14.92
N ASN A 168 -0.71 -23.20 13.94
CA ASN A 168 -1.42 -22.87 12.70
C ASN A 168 -1.01 -23.75 11.51
N GLU A 169 -0.12 -24.74 11.70
CA GLU A 169 0.50 -25.60 10.67
C GLU A 169 1.28 -24.87 9.56
N LEU A 170 0.99 -23.60 9.32
CA LEU A 170 1.60 -22.71 8.35
C LEU A 170 2.27 -21.54 9.05
N ILE A 171 3.38 -21.08 8.48
CA ILE A 171 4.11 -19.90 8.92
C ILE A 171 3.64 -18.65 8.17
N PRO A 172 3.47 -17.51 8.85
CA PRO A 172 3.19 -16.24 8.20
C PRO A 172 4.46 -15.61 7.63
N ALA A 173 4.31 -14.94 6.49
CA ALA A 173 5.28 -14.01 5.94
C ALA A 173 4.53 -12.79 5.38
N THR A 174 4.81 -11.63 5.95
CA THR A 174 4.19 -10.37 5.52
C THR A 174 5.00 -9.71 4.42
N PHE A 175 4.33 -9.31 3.33
CA PHE A 175 4.89 -8.50 2.27
C PHE A 175 4.20 -7.13 2.29
N GLU A 176 4.99 -6.08 2.49
CA GLU A 176 4.50 -4.70 2.42
C GLU A 176 4.94 -4.11 1.09
N MET A 177 3.99 -3.60 0.31
CA MET A 177 4.25 -2.95 -0.97
C MET A 177 3.80 -1.51 -0.90
N PHE A 178 4.69 -0.62 -1.33
CA PHE A 178 4.36 0.78 -1.52
C PHE A 178 4.02 1.03 -2.98
N HIS A 179 2.86 1.64 -3.21
CA HIS A 179 2.45 2.12 -4.52
C HIS A 179 2.51 3.64 -4.51
N THR A 180 3.50 4.19 -5.19
CA THR A 180 3.76 5.63 -5.20
C THR A 180 3.45 6.20 -6.57
N ILE A 181 2.67 7.26 -6.59
CA ILE A 181 2.52 8.13 -7.75
C ILE A 181 2.93 9.56 -7.38
N ALA A 182 3.76 10.18 -8.21
CA ALA A 182 4.29 11.51 -7.96
C ALA A 182 4.49 12.28 -9.27
N TRP A 183 4.24 13.59 -9.27
CA TRP A 183 4.23 14.42 -10.48
C TRP A 183 5.43 15.35 -10.56
N SER A 184 5.98 15.53 -11.76
CA SER A 184 6.97 16.56 -12.03
C SER A 184 6.33 17.95 -11.89
N PRO A 185 6.98 18.92 -11.23
CA PRO A 185 6.38 20.23 -10.98
C PRO A 185 5.92 20.95 -12.24
N SER A 186 4.69 21.44 -12.23
CA SER A 186 4.12 22.25 -13.31
C SER A 186 3.32 23.43 -12.77
N PRO A 187 3.35 24.61 -13.42
CA PRO A 187 2.47 25.72 -13.06
C PRO A 187 0.98 25.42 -13.30
N THR A 188 0.65 24.38 -14.09
CA THR A 188 -0.73 23.94 -14.36
C THR A 188 -1.36 23.18 -13.19
N GLN A 189 -0.56 22.74 -12.22
CA GLN A 189 -1.03 21.94 -11.10
C GLN A 189 -1.91 22.77 -10.16
N ALA A 190 -2.97 22.13 -9.65
CA ALA A 190 -3.86 22.73 -8.67
C ALA A 190 -3.07 23.08 -7.41
N LYS A 191 -3.03 24.37 -7.08
CA LYS A 191 -2.44 24.85 -5.82
C LYS A 191 -3.48 24.74 -4.71
N PRO A 192 -3.09 24.34 -3.49
CA PRO A 192 -3.96 24.46 -2.34
C PRO A 192 -4.49 25.89 -2.22
N LEU A 193 -5.79 26.03 -1.95
CA LEU A 193 -6.38 27.33 -1.64
C LEU A 193 -5.75 27.91 -0.37
N GLU A 194 -5.81 29.24 -0.22
CA GLU A 194 -5.25 29.90 0.96
C GLU A 194 -5.87 29.35 2.25
N ARG A 195 -5.05 29.15 3.28
CA ARG A 195 -5.53 28.71 4.60
C ARG A 195 -6.57 29.69 5.11
N GLY A 196 -7.75 29.19 5.49
CA GLY A 196 -8.87 30.01 5.94
C GLY A 196 -9.91 30.34 4.87
N SER A 197 -9.69 29.95 3.61
CA SER A 197 -10.69 30.02 2.53
C SER A 197 -11.84 29.00 2.65
N GLY A 198 -11.82 28.16 3.69
CA GLY A 198 -12.88 27.19 3.96
C GLY A 198 -14.19 27.90 4.32
N MET A 199 -15.13 27.94 3.38
CA MET A 199 -16.45 28.56 3.55
C MET A 199 -17.35 27.80 4.54
N VAL A 200 -17.07 26.51 4.76
CA VAL A 200 -17.89 25.63 5.61
C VAL A 200 -16.97 24.89 6.57
N PRO A 201 -17.15 25.03 7.89
CA PRO A 201 -16.40 24.24 8.85
C PRO A 201 -16.80 22.76 8.74
N LEU A 202 -15.83 21.85 8.69
CA LEU A 202 -16.10 20.40 8.65
C LEU A 202 -16.93 19.93 9.86
N SER A 203 -16.88 20.64 10.99
CA SER A 203 -17.71 20.37 12.16
C SER A 203 -19.20 20.61 11.93
N SER A 204 -19.59 21.51 11.00
CA SER A 204 -20.99 21.70 10.65
C SER A 204 -21.50 20.66 9.66
N TRP A 205 -20.62 19.80 9.13
CA TRP A 205 -20.93 18.92 7.99
C TRP A 205 -21.93 17.79 8.30
N ASN A 206 -22.29 17.52 9.56
CA ASN A 206 -23.27 16.46 9.84
C ASN A 206 -23.94 16.60 11.21
N SER A 207 -23.99 17.81 11.78
CA SER A 207 -24.44 18.01 13.15
C SER A 207 -25.92 17.65 13.36
N HIS A 208 -26.77 17.87 12.35
CA HIS A 208 -28.20 17.56 12.39
C HIS A 208 -28.47 16.05 12.23
N SER A 209 -27.86 15.44 11.22
CA SER A 209 -27.96 13.99 10.96
C SER A 209 -27.37 13.15 12.09
N ARG A 210 -26.27 13.63 12.70
CA ARG A 210 -25.64 12.98 13.86
C ARG A 210 -26.56 12.96 15.07
N LYS A 211 -27.28 14.04 15.37
CA LYS A 211 -28.26 14.06 16.47
C LYS A 211 -29.38 13.05 16.26
N ARG A 212 -29.96 13.03 15.05
CA ARG A 212 -31.02 12.07 14.68
C ARG A 212 -30.56 10.61 14.81
N LEU A 213 -29.35 10.29 14.34
CA LEU A 213 -28.76 8.95 14.49
C LEU A 213 -28.50 8.61 15.96
N GLN A 214 -27.98 9.57 16.73
CA GLN A 214 -27.62 9.35 18.11
C GLN A 214 -28.84 9.08 19.00
N GLU A 215 -29.94 9.80 18.78
CA GLU A 215 -31.23 9.53 19.44
C GLU A 215 -31.74 8.11 19.17
N LEU A 216 -31.68 7.62 17.91
CA LEU A 216 -32.08 6.25 17.59
C LEU A 216 -31.11 5.19 18.14
N LEU A 217 -29.81 5.46 18.15
CA LEU A 217 -28.83 4.54 18.74
C LEU A 217 -29.02 4.42 20.26
N ASP A 218 -29.38 5.52 20.94
CA ASP A 218 -29.69 5.52 22.37
C ASP A 218 -31.01 4.78 22.66
N GLU A 219 -32.01 4.86 21.78
CA GLU A 219 -33.25 4.06 21.85
C GLU A 219 -32.96 2.56 21.58
N PHE A 220 -32.13 2.23 20.60
CA PHE A 220 -31.74 0.86 20.27
C PHE A 220 -30.91 0.20 21.38
N ALA A 221 -30.02 0.95 22.03
CA ALA A 221 -29.23 0.46 23.15
C ALA A 221 -30.09 0.04 24.36
N GLN A 222 -31.30 0.58 24.49
CA GLN A 222 -32.24 0.23 25.57
C GLN A 222 -33.03 -1.05 25.26
N ASN A 223 -33.28 -1.36 23.98
CA ASN A 223 -34.09 -2.50 23.53
C ASN A 223 -33.44 -3.21 22.33
N LEU A 224 -32.50 -4.12 22.60
CA LEU A 224 -31.67 -4.79 21.59
C LEU A 224 -32.42 -5.78 20.68
N ASP A 225 -33.57 -6.30 21.12
CA ASP A 225 -34.32 -7.38 20.45
C ASP A 225 -35.60 -6.89 19.71
N ASP A 226 -35.80 -5.58 19.57
CA ASP A 226 -36.98 -5.02 18.91
C ASP A 226 -36.81 -4.91 17.38
N GLU A 227 -37.43 -5.85 16.63
CA GLU A 227 -37.40 -5.87 15.16
C GLU A 227 -38.00 -4.60 14.53
N ALA A 228 -38.96 -3.94 15.19
CA ALA A 228 -39.56 -2.70 14.67
C ALA A 228 -38.58 -1.53 14.74
N LEU A 229 -37.72 -1.50 15.76
CA LEU A 229 -36.71 -0.48 15.96
C LEU A 229 -35.54 -0.65 14.97
N GLN A 230 -35.19 -1.91 14.63
CA GLN A 230 -34.25 -2.21 13.55
C GLN A 230 -34.74 -1.68 12.20
N SER A 231 -36.00 -1.97 11.82
CA SER A 231 -36.57 -1.47 10.56
C SER A 231 -36.57 0.06 10.50
N ARG A 232 -36.89 0.74 11.61
CA ARG A 232 -36.88 2.20 11.69
C ARG A 232 -35.47 2.79 11.56
N ALA A 233 -34.45 2.13 12.12
CA ALA A 233 -33.06 2.54 12.01
C ALA A 233 -32.54 2.36 10.57
N GLU A 234 -32.89 1.26 9.91
CA GLU A 234 -32.57 1.02 8.50
C GLU A 234 -33.22 2.08 7.59
N ASP A 235 -34.49 2.41 7.82
CA ASP A 235 -35.20 3.45 7.08
C ASP A 235 -34.56 4.84 7.28
N LEU A 236 -34.18 5.19 8.52
CA LEU A 236 -33.50 6.46 8.79
C LEU A 236 -32.13 6.50 8.09
N PHE A 237 -31.37 5.41 8.15
CA PHE A 237 -30.06 5.34 7.50
C PHE A 237 -30.19 5.53 5.99
N GLN A 238 -31.20 4.91 5.38
CA GLN A 238 -31.50 5.05 3.96
C GLN A 238 -31.90 6.50 3.61
N GLN A 239 -32.73 7.13 4.43
CA GLN A 239 -33.12 8.54 4.25
C GLN A 239 -31.91 9.49 4.34
N LEU A 240 -31.05 9.32 5.35
CA LEU A 240 -29.86 10.16 5.53
C LEU A 240 -28.83 9.97 4.41
N HIS A 241 -28.74 8.75 3.88
CA HIS A 241 -27.91 8.45 2.71
C HIS A 241 -28.42 9.20 1.48
N GLU A 242 -29.72 9.15 1.21
CA GLU A 242 -30.36 9.86 0.10
C GLU A 242 -30.24 11.39 0.23
N GLU A 243 -30.45 11.94 1.42
CA GLU A 243 -30.24 13.37 1.72
C GLU A 243 -28.78 13.79 1.44
N SER A 244 -27.81 12.94 1.81
CA SER A 244 -26.38 13.21 1.60
C SER A 244 -26.01 13.17 0.12
N VAL A 245 -26.53 12.21 -0.65
CA VAL A 245 -26.32 12.14 -2.11
C VAL A 245 -26.89 13.37 -2.80
N ALA A 246 -28.13 13.76 -2.49
CA ALA A 246 -28.77 14.94 -3.07
C ALA A 246 -28.00 16.24 -2.77
N LEU A 247 -27.46 16.40 -1.56
CA LEU A 247 -26.63 17.54 -1.19
C LEU A 247 -25.30 17.58 -1.94
N LEU A 248 -24.68 16.43 -2.17
CA LEU A 248 -23.42 16.33 -2.92
C LEU A 248 -23.64 16.67 -4.40
N GLU A 249 -24.74 16.21 -4.99
CA GLU A 249 -25.14 16.57 -6.36
C GLU A 249 -25.40 18.08 -6.49
N GLN A 250 -26.12 18.68 -5.54
CA GLN A 250 -26.37 20.13 -5.52
C GLN A 250 -25.06 20.94 -5.49
N LYS A 251 -24.01 20.40 -4.85
CA LYS A 251 -22.69 21.03 -4.74
C LYS A 251 -21.73 20.65 -5.88
N GLY A 252 -22.18 19.87 -6.87
CA GLY A 252 -21.37 19.46 -8.01
C GLY A 252 -20.25 18.48 -7.66
N LEU A 253 -20.38 17.73 -6.56
CA LEU A 253 -19.41 16.73 -6.11
C LEU A 253 -19.77 15.35 -6.68
N ASP A 254 -18.75 14.52 -6.96
CA ASP A 254 -18.97 13.18 -7.56
C ASP A 254 -19.56 12.18 -6.55
N VAL A 255 -20.77 11.69 -6.84
CA VAL A 255 -21.54 10.77 -5.98
C VAL A 255 -21.49 9.30 -6.43
N ARG A 256 -20.79 8.97 -7.52
CA ARG A 256 -20.81 7.63 -8.14
C ARG A 256 -20.38 6.49 -7.22
N ARG A 257 -19.60 6.76 -6.17
CA ARG A 257 -19.20 5.76 -5.16
C ARG A 257 -20.27 5.50 -4.08
N LEU A 258 -21.20 6.43 -3.86
CA LEU A 258 -22.26 6.34 -2.85
C LEU A 258 -23.53 5.62 -3.38
N ASP A 259 -23.67 5.53 -4.70
CA ASP A 259 -24.81 4.86 -5.37
C ASP A 259 -24.80 3.32 -5.28
N LYS A 260 -23.78 2.71 -4.68
CA LYS A 260 -23.76 1.25 -4.47
C LYS A 260 -24.77 0.90 -3.38
N ARG A 261 -26.05 0.75 -3.76
CA ARG A 261 -27.09 0.17 -2.90
C ARG A 261 -26.52 -1.10 -2.25
N PRO A 262 -26.68 -1.29 -0.93
CA PRO A 262 -26.38 -2.59 -0.34
C PRO A 262 -27.20 -3.64 -1.10
N ARG A 263 -26.53 -4.67 -1.61
CA ARG A 263 -27.23 -5.82 -2.20
C ARG A 263 -28.16 -6.34 -1.11
N ARG A 264 -29.47 -6.08 -1.24
CA ARG A 264 -30.52 -6.70 -0.40
C ARG A 264 -30.17 -8.17 -0.30
N GLY A 265 -30.11 -8.69 0.93
CA GLY A 265 -29.81 -10.08 1.22
C GLY A 265 -30.68 -11.00 0.37
N GLY A 266 -30.09 -11.47 -0.74
CA GLY A 266 -30.65 -12.52 -1.56
C GLY A 266 -30.31 -13.83 -0.88
N THR A 267 -31.34 -14.51 -0.39
CA THR A 267 -31.34 -15.92 -0.04
C THR A 267 -30.43 -16.70 -1.00
N ARG A 268 -29.42 -17.39 -0.44
CA ARG A 268 -28.64 -18.40 -1.17
C ARG A 268 -29.59 -19.54 -1.54
N ASP A 269 -30.22 -19.43 -2.71
CA ASP A 269 -30.78 -20.60 -3.39
C ASP A 269 -29.61 -21.48 -3.81
N ARG A 270 -29.35 -22.51 -2.98
CA ARG A 270 -28.66 -23.72 -3.42
C ARG A 270 -29.53 -24.36 -4.50
N LYS A 271 -29.25 -24.06 -5.76
CA LYS A 271 -29.63 -24.91 -6.88
C LYS A 271 -28.38 -25.56 -7.45
N THR A 272 -28.23 -26.81 -7.04
CA THR A 272 -27.71 -27.94 -7.80
C THR A 272 -27.74 -27.71 -9.31
N GLN A 273 -26.59 -27.76 -9.96
CA GLN A 273 -26.48 -28.24 -11.33
C GLN A 273 -25.27 -29.18 -11.42
N ALA A 274 -25.50 -30.26 -12.16
CA ALA A 274 -24.66 -31.43 -12.37
C ALA A 274 -23.38 -31.11 -13.16
#